data_AF-A0A1M6H6R2-F1
#
_entry.id   AF-A0A1M6H6R2-F1
#
_cell.length_a   1.000
_cell.length_b   1.000
_cell.length_c   1.000
_cell.angle_alpha   90.00
_cell.angle_beta   90.00
_cell.angle_gamma   90.00
#
_symmetry.space_group_name_H-M   'P 1'
#
loop_
_entity.id
_entity.type
_entity.pdbx_description
1 polymer ?
#
loop_
_entity_poly.entity_id
_entity_poly.type
_entity_poly.pdbx_seq_one_letter_code
_entity_poly.pdbx_strand_id
1 'polypeptide(L)'
;MGILSSIFGNSKKLPFKKTVRFERVKSDFEINVGDEINIWNKPNTKQVNLYAKGSVGGNGLVGTKIDSTISYHLDKTENLFVENKIVGITNNSIDLFVNMYADKKAVQQIEQNYKTEWIEKLNKKYNPKSSWELRFFSENKIGKNDFQIQTIDKSQIEEFYQKDEQTIWLTDKNGNKLPAENRIRSGGTEKTLRAVFTGHELEVVDFKKENYWYYIEIGIKK
;
A
#
# COMPACT_ATOMS: atom_id res chain seq x y z
N MET A 1 30.87 -42.00 -13.17
CA MET A 1 31.24 -40.57 -13.15
C MET A 1 29.93 -39.80 -13.33
N GLY A 2 29.24 -39.26 -12.32
CA GLY A 2 29.73 -38.26 -11.36
C GLY A 2 30.35 -37.11 -12.15
N ILE A 3 29.76 -35.92 -12.28
CA ILE A 3 29.52 -34.97 -11.19
C ILE A 3 28.36 -34.00 -11.56
N LEU A 4 27.37 -33.96 -10.67
CA LEU A 4 26.53 -32.83 -10.24
C LEU A 4 26.56 -31.54 -11.08
N SER A 5 25.49 -31.28 -11.81
CA SER A 5 25.09 -29.91 -12.16
C SER A 5 23.69 -29.65 -11.60
N SER A 6 23.54 -28.52 -10.90
CA SER A 6 22.30 -27.90 -10.42
C SER A 6 21.65 -28.40 -9.12
N ILE A 7 22.33 -28.22 -7.98
CA ILE A 7 21.66 -28.08 -6.67
C ILE A 7 22.08 -26.77 -6.00
N PHE A 8 21.67 -25.64 -6.56
CA PHE A 8 21.47 -24.39 -5.80
C PHE A 8 20.37 -23.59 -6.50
N GLY A 9 19.15 -24.11 -6.43
CA GLY A 9 17.97 -23.29 -6.69
C GLY A 9 17.92 -22.19 -5.65
N ASN A 10 18.20 -20.94 -6.05
CA ASN A 10 17.86 -19.75 -5.29
C ASN A 10 16.34 -19.66 -5.19
N SER A 11 15.73 -20.44 -4.29
CA SER A 11 14.32 -20.25 -4.00
C SER A 11 14.20 -18.93 -3.23
N LYS A 12 13.62 -17.91 -3.87
CA LYS A 12 13.14 -16.67 -3.24
C LYS A 12 11.93 -16.93 -2.32
N LYS A 13 12.00 -18.01 -1.55
CA LYS A 13 10.93 -18.49 -0.68
C LYS A 13 11.17 -17.91 0.70
N LEU A 14 10.11 -17.38 1.29
CA LEU A 14 10.05 -17.06 2.70
C LEU A 14 9.49 -18.28 3.47
N PRO A 15 9.87 -18.47 4.75
CA PRO A 15 10.85 -17.67 5.47
C PRO A 15 12.27 -17.92 4.94
N PHE A 16 13.05 -16.86 4.79
CA PHE A 16 14.47 -16.93 4.47
C PHE A 16 15.25 -16.81 5.77
N LYS A 17 15.89 -17.88 6.21
CA LYS A 17 16.65 -17.92 7.47
C LYS A 17 18.03 -18.48 7.21
N LYS A 18 19.06 -17.63 7.22
CA LYS A 18 20.43 -18.04 6.90
C LYS A 18 21.47 -17.08 7.46
N THR A 19 22.65 -17.60 7.79
CA THR A 19 23.85 -16.78 7.96
C THR A 19 24.46 -16.47 6.59
N VAL A 20 24.62 -15.19 6.31
CA VAL A 20 25.07 -14.66 5.03
C VAL A 20 26.35 -13.86 5.25
N ARG A 21 27.40 -14.23 4.51
CA ARG A 21 28.69 -13.55 4.54
C ARG A 21 28.70 -12.35 3.61
N PHE A 22 28.98 -11.18 4.17
CA PHE A 22 29.22 -9.90 3.49
C PHE A 22 30.72 -9.61 3.45
N GLU A 23 31.17 -8.93 2.40
CA GLU A 23 32.50 -8.34 2.35
C GLU A 23 32.52 -7.13 3.29
N ARG A 24 33.53 -7.04 4.15
CA ARG A 24 33.68 -5.93 5.08
C ARG A 24 34.34 -4.75 4.36
N VAL A 25 33.78 -3.57 4.52
CA VAL A 25 34.33 -2.32 4.00
C VAL A 25 35.00 -1.56 5.15
N LYS A 26 36.12 -0.89 4.88
CA LYS A 26 36.78 -0.02 5.85
C LYS A 26 35.81 1.09 6.26
N SER A 27 35.57 1.23 7.56
CA SER A 27 34.60 2.16 8.13
C SER A 27 35.09 2.65 9.48
N ASP A 28 34.76 3.89 9.82
CA ASP A 28 35.06 4.49 11.13
C ASP A 28 34.03 4.08 12.20
N PHE A 29 32.96 3.38 11.78
CA PHE A 29 31.94 2.85 12.69
C PHE A 29 32.37 1.51 13.28
N GLU A 30 32.31 1.43 14.60
CA GLU A 30 32.52 0.17 15.31
C GLU A 30 31.28 -0.71 15.18
N ILE A 31 31.51 -2.00 14.92
CA ILE A 31 30.49 -3.05 14.87
C ILE A 31 30.99 -4.26 15.65
N ASN A 32 30.10 -4.88 16.41
CA ASN A 32 30.40 -6.01 17.28
C ASN A 32 29.53 -7.22 16.97
N VAL A 33 30.00 -8.40 17.34
CA VAL A 33 29.18 -9.61 17.32
C VAL A 33 28.03 -9.43 18.31
N GLY A 34 26.81 -9.73 17.86
CA GLY A 34 25.58 -9.48 18.60
C GLY A 34 24.82 -8.25 18.10
N ASP A 35 25.47 -7.32 17.40
CA ASP A 35 24.82 -6.09 16.95
C ASP A 35 23.80 -6.36 15.85
N GLU A 36 22.67 -5.63 15.93
CA GLU A 36 21.75 -5.44 14.82
C GLU A 36 22.29 -4.39 13.86
N ILE A 37 22.05 -4.58 12.57
CA ILE A 37 22.53 -3.67 11.53
C ILE A 37 21.41 -3.31 10.55
N ASN A 38 21.53 -2.12 9.96
CA ASN A 38 20.60 -1.70 8.90
C ASN A 38 20.99 -2.40 7.59
N ILE A 39 20.06 -3.14 7.00
CA ILE A 39 20.24 -3.79 5.70
C ILE A 39 19.49 -2.95 4.65
N TRP A 40 20.19 -2.55 3.59
CA TRP A 40 19.61 -1.73 2.53
C TRP A 40 19.95 -2.30 1.16
N ASN A 41 18.99 -2.32 0.25
CA ASN A 41 19.23 -2.69 -1.12
C ASN A 41 19.48 -1.45 -1.99
N LYS A 42 20.56 -1.48 -2.78
CA LYS A 42 20.85 -0.41 -3.72
C LYS A 42 19.84 -0.44 -4.89
N PRO A 43 19.12 0.67 -5.16
CA PRO A 43 18.05 0.71 -6.15
C PRO A 43 18.49 0.17 -7.51
N ASN A 44 17.63 -0.62 -8.14
CA ASN A 44 17.86 -1.22 -9.46
C ASN A 44 19.11 -2.12 -9.55
N THR A 45 19.62 -2.61 -8.41
CA THR A 45 20.74 -3.56 -8.36
C THR A 45 20.42 -4.73 -7.44
N LYS A 46 21.30 -5.74 -7.44
CA LYS A 46 21.30 -6.85 -6.48
C LYS A 46 22.26 -6.62 -5.31
N GLN A 47 22.78 -5.39 -5.19
CA GLN A 47 23.78 -5.05 -4.19
C GLN A 47 23.08 -4.69 -2.88
N VAL A 48 23.31 -5.51 -1.86
CA VAL A 48 22.85 -5.31 -0.50
C VAL A 48 24.00 -4.72 0.32
N ASN A 49 23.73 -3.63 1.01
CA ASN A 49 24.66 -2.90 1.85
C ASN A 49 24.24 -3.03 3.32
N LEU A 50 25.24 -3.10 4.19
CA LEU A 50 25.08 -3.07 5.65
C LEU A 50 25.54 -1.71 6.17
N TYR A 51 24.68 -1.06 6.94
CA TYR A 51 24.97 0.22 7.58
C TYR A 51 24.92 0.11 9.10
N ALA A 52 25.98 0.54 9.78
CA ALA A 52 26.03 0.57 11.23
C ALA A 52 24.82 1.30 11.83
N LYS A 53 24.31 0.78 12.95
CA LYS A 53 23.16 1.35 13.66
C LYS A 53 23.49 2.77 14.14
N GLY A 54 22.55 3.71 13.98
CA GLY A 54 22.76 5.12 14.31
C GLY A 54 23.48 5.96 13.26
N SER A 55 23.90 5.37 12.13
CA SER A 55 24.43 6.16 11.00
C SER A 55 23.32 6.94 10.28
N VAL A 56 23.65 8.17 9.84
CA VAL A 56 22.74 9.07 9.12
C VAL A 56 23.33 9.38 7.75
N GLY A 57 22.47 9.46 6.72
CA GLY A 57 22.86 9.96 5.38
C GLY A 57 23.82 9.06 4.59
N GLY A 58 23.94 7.77 4.92
CA GLY A 58 24.77 6.81 4.17
C GLY A 58 26.23 6.73 4.59
N ASN A 59 26.67 7.47 5.61
CA ASN A 59 28.06 7.46 6.08
C ASN A 59 28.46 6.23 6.93
N GLY A 60 27.54 5.29 7.18
CA GLY A 60 27.79 4.12 8.04
C GLY A 60 28.03 2.81 7.31
N LEU A 61 28.42 2.82 6.04
CA LEU A 61 28.62 1.58 5.28
C LEU A 61 29.75 0.75 5.92
N VAL A 62 29.45 -0.50 6.28
CA VAL A 62 30.42 -1.43 6.88
C VAL A 62 30.53 -2.75 6.13
N GLY A 63 29.59 -3.06 5.24
CA GLY A 63 29.67 -4.26 4.43
C GLY A 63 28.78 -4.27 3.20
N THR A 64 29.17 -5.08 2.22
CA THR A 64 28.46 -5.20 0.93
C THR A 64 28.39 -6.63 0.44
N LYS A 65 27.33 -6.97 -0.29
CA LYS A 65 27.18 -8.27 -0.96
C LYS A 65 26.27 -8.17 -2.18
N ILE A 66 26.56 -8.94 -3.22
CA ILE A 66 25.55 -9.25 -4.25
C ILE A 66 24.70 -10.43 -3.78
N ASP A 67 23.42 -10.18 -3.47
CA ASP A 67 22.47 -11.22 -3.06
C ASP A 67 21.09 -10.96 -3.67
N SER A 68 20.75 -11.74 -4.70
CA SER A 68 19.49 -11.59 -5.43
C SER A 68 18.25 -11.95 -4.61
N THR A 69 18.39 -12.75 -3.57
CA THR A 69 17.26 -13.20 -2.75
C THR A 69 16.91 -12.15 -1.74
N ILE A 70 17.91 -11.65 -0.99
CA ILE A 70 17.73 -10.56 -0.04
C ILE A 70 17.28 -9.30 -0.77
N SER A 71 17.96 -8.92 -1.86
CA SER A 71 17.59 -7.76 -2.68
C SER A 71 16.14 -7.85 -3.16
N TYR A 72 15.72 -9.00 -3.70
CA TYR A 72 14.34 -9.18 -4.15
C TYR A 72 13.34 -8.98 -3.02
N HIS A 73 13.59 -9.55 -1.83
CA HIS A 73 12.63 -9.43 -0.73
C HIS A 73 12.56 -7.99 -0.21
N LEU A 74 13.70 -7.32 -0.01
CA LEU A 74 13.75 -5.92 0.42
C LEU A 74 13.01 -4.97 -0.54
N ASP A 75 13.06 -5.23 -1.85
CA ASP A 75 12.43 -4.36 -2.86
C ASP A 75 10.97 -4.70 -3.16
N LYS A 76 10.61 -5.99 -3.13
CA LYS A 76 9.37 -6.50 -3.74
C LYS A 76 8.44 -7.22 -2.77
N THR A 77 8.87 -7.50 -1.54
CA THR A 77 8.00 -8.15 -0.56
C THR A 77 7.36 -7.11 0.34
N GLU A 78 6.06 -6.91 0.15
CA GLU A 78 5.25 -6.12 1.07
C GLU A 78 5.21 -6.76 2.45
N ASN A 79 5.21 -5.93 3.49
CA ASN A 79 5.10 -6.36 4.90
C ASN A 79 6.20 -7.36 5.32
N LEU A 80 7.40 -7.17 4.79
CA LEU A 80 8.58 -7.94 5.13
C LEU A 80 9.10 -7.55 6.53
N PHE A 81 9.23 -8.54 7.40
CA PHE A 81 9.96 -8.40 8.65
C PHE A 81 11.38 -8.93 8.46
N VAL A 82 12.36 -8.18 8.96
CA VAL A 82 13.78 -8.52 8.87
C VAL A 82 14.39 -8.47 10.26
N GLU A 83 14.64 -9.63 10.83
CA GLU A 83 15.47 -9.77 12.03
C GLU A 83 16.89 -10.10 11.59
N ASN A 84 17.88 -9.43 12.19
CA ASN A 84 19.27 -9.71 11.87
C ASN A 84 20.17 -9.51 13.08
N LYS A 85 21.32 -10.19 13.06
CA LYS A 85 22.39 -9.97 14.03
C LYS A 85 23.74 -10.37 13.45
N ILE A 86 24.79 -9.65 13.79
CA ILE A 86 26.15 -10.06 13.45
C ILE A 86 26.53 -11.27 14.30
N VAL A 87 26.95 -12.37 13.65
CA VAL A 87 27.36 -13.61 14.34
C VAL A 87 28.85 -13.92 14.19
N GLY A 88 29.55 -13.20 13.32
CA GLY A 88 30.99 -13.30 13.17
C GLY A 88 31.57 -12.08 12.44
N ILE A 89 32.77 -11.66 12.83
CA ILE A 89 33.49 -10.55 12.21
C ILE A 89 34.94 -10.98 11.99
N THR A 90 35.47 -10.70 10.81
CA THR A 90 36.91 -10.76 10.52
C THR A 90 37.37 -9.42 9.95
N ASN A 91 38.66 -9.30 9.61
CA ASN A 91 39.18 -8.12 8.93
C ASN A 91 38.51 -7.89 7.57
N ASN A 92 38.07 -8.95 6.89
CA ASN A 92 37.59 -8.89 5.50
C ASN A 92 36.10 -9.26 5.35
N SER A 93 35.43 -9.73 6.41
CA SER A 93 34.06 -10.22 6.30
C SER A 93 33.21 -9.94 7.53
N ILE A 94 31.90 -9.83 7.29
CA ILE A 94 30.86 -9.82 8.32
C ILE A 94 29.93 -11.00 8.03
N ASP A 95 29.80 -11.92 8.98
CA ASP A 95 28.82 -12.99 8.93
C ASP A 95 27.55 -12.51 9.64
N LEU A 96 26.50 -12.22 8.86
CA LEU A 96 25.23 -11.70 9.36
C LEU A 96 24.18 -12.82 9.34
N PHE A 97 23.64 -13.16 10.50
CA PHE A 97 22.43 -13.97 10.55
C PHE A 97 21.23 -13.12 10.12
N VAL A 98 20.48 -13.60 9.13
CA VAL A 98 19.29 -12.93 8.61
C VAL A 98 18.10 -13.88 8.68
N ASN A 99 17.00 -13.41 9.28
CA ASN A 99 15.70 -14.06 9.27
C ASN A 99 14.67 -13.09 8.67
N MET A 100 14.18 -13.43 7.48
CA MET A 100 13.15 -12.68 6.76
C MET A 100 11.89 -13.52 6.66
N TYR A 101 10.75 -12.92 6.99
CA TYR A 101 9.46 -13.56 6.86
C TYR A 101 8.38 -12.52 6.56
N ALA A 102 7.32 -12.97 5.89
CA ALA A 102 6.10 -12.20 5.70
C ALA A 102 5.03 -12.80 6.60
N ASP A 103 4.53 -12.05 7.57
CA ASP A 103 3.48 -12.53 8.46
C ASP A 103 2.11 -12.37 7.80
N LYS A 104 1.67 -13.44 7.12
CA LYS A 104 0.35 -13.50 6.50
C LYS A 104 -0.79 -13.28 7.50
N LYS A 105 -0.64 -13.68 8.77
CA LYS A 105 -1.69 -13.50 9.79
C LYS A 105 -1.77 -12.04 10.22
N ALA A 106 -0.63 -11.38 10.43
CA ALA A 106 -0.60 -9.95 10.70
C ALA A 106 -1.20 -9.14 9.55
N VAL A 107 -0.90 -9.49 8.28
CA VAL A 107 -1.51 -8.85 7.11
C VAL A 107 -3.02 -9.04 7.09
N GLN A 108 -3.51 -10.28 7.26
CA GLN A 108 -4.96 -10.55 7.32
C GLN A 108 -5.64 -9.79 8.46
N GLN A 109 -4.99 -9.69 9.63
CA GLN A 109 -5.51 -8.95 10.77
C GLN A 109 -5.53 -7.44 10.52
N ILE A 110 -4.49 -6.89 9.89
CA ILE A 110 -4.42 -5.48 9.49
C ILE A 110 -5.49 -5.15 8.45
N GLU A 111 -5.66 -5.99 7.43
CA GLU A 111 -6.71 -5.83 6.41
C GLU A 111 -8.11 -5.88 7.04
N GLN A 112 -8.34 -6.82 7.97
CA GLN A 112 -9.60 -6.93 8.70
C GLN A 112 -9.83 -5.74 9.64
N ASN A 113 -8.79 -5.24 10.30
CA ASN A 113 -8.86 -4.05 11.14
C ASN A 113 -9.22 -2.82 10.28
N TYR A 114 -8.54 -2.62 9.15
CA TYR A 114 -8.87 -1.52 8.22
C TYR A 114 -10.29 -1.61 7.67
N LYS A 115 -10.76 -2.82 7.33
CA LYS A 115 -12.16 -3.05 6.93
C LYS A 115 -13.12 -2.62 8.04
N THR A 116 -12.88 -3.08 9.26
CA THR A 116 -13.69 -2.76 10.44
C THR A 116 -13.72 -1.25 10.70
N GLU A 117 -12.55 -0.60 10.78
CA GLU A 117 -12.43 0.84 11.01
C GLU A 117 -13.16 1.66 9.94
N TRP A 118 -13.05 1.26 8.68
CA TRP A 118 -13.75 1.93 7.59
C TRP A 118 -15.27 1.78 7.69
N ILE A 119 -15.79 0.59 7.96
CA ILE A 119 -17.24 0.35 8.15
C ILE A 119 -17.75 1.18 9.33
N GLU A 120 -17.05 1.16 10.47
CA GLU A 120 -17.41 1.95 11.64
C GLU A 120 -17.44 3.45 11.34
N LYS A 121 -16.44 3.96 10.62
CA LYS A 121 -16.37 5.35 10.19
C LYS A 121 -17.58 5.73 9.33
N LEU A 122 -18.00 4.86 8.42
CA LEU A 122 -19.16 5.09 7.56
C LEU A 122 -20.50 5.05 8.31
N ASN A 123 -20.59 4.22 9.35
CA ASN A 123 -21.80 4.10 10.18
C ASN A 123 -21.95 5.20 11.24
N LYS A 124 -20.87 5.91 11.59
CA LYS A 124 -20.92 7.03 12.54
C LYS A 124 -21.75 8.19 12.00
N LYS A 125 -22.59 8.76 12.87
CA LYS A 125 -23.38 9.98 12.60
C LYS A 125 -22.52 11.02 11.89
N TYR A 126 -23.07 11.59 10.83
CA TYR A 126 -22.38 12.56 9.98
C TYR A 126 -23.32 13.73 9.73
N ASN A 127 -22.80 14.94 9.90
CA ASN A 127 -23.50 16.17 9.60
C ASN A 127 -22.53 17.07 8.83
N PRO A 128 -22.50 16.97 7.49
CA PRO A 128 -21.58 17.75 6.68
C PRO A 128 -21.87 19.25 6.83
N LYS A 129 -20.79 20.05 6.89
CA LYS A 129 -20.88 21.53 7.00
C LYS A 129 -20.58 22.27 5.70
N SER A 130 -20.06 21.54 4.71
CA SER A 130 -19.66 22.07 3.41
C SER A 130 -20.00 21.04 2.35
N SER A 131 -20.06 21.50 1.11
CA SER A 131 -20.01 20.64 -0.07
C SER A 131 -18.67 19.90 -0.18
N TRP A 132 -18.65 18.88 -1.03
CA TRP A 132 -17.45 18.12 -1.38
C TRP A 132 -17.53 17.63 -2.83
N GLU A 133 -16.38 17.21 -3.38
CA GLU A 133 -16.26 16.81 -4.77
C GLU A 133 -16.24 15.29 -4.94
N LEU A 134 -16.98 14.78 -5.92
CA LEU A 134 -16.79 13.46 -6.50
C LEU A 134 -16.21 13.56 -7.91
N ARG A 135 -15.45 12.54 -8.30
CA ARG A 135 -14.78 12.48 -9.60
C ARG A 135 -15.21 11.24 -10.37
N PHE A 136 -15.59 11.42 -11.61
CA PHE A 136 -15.96 10.33 -12.50
C PHE A 136 -15.17 10.41 -13.79
N PHE A 137 -14.62 9.29 -14.21
CA PHE A 137 -14.02 9.16 -15.53
C PHE A 137 -15.09 8.70 -16.53
N SER A 138 -15.22 9.38 -17.66
CA SER A 138 -16.06 8.92 -18.77
C SER A 138 -15.58 9.48 -20.11
N GLU A 139 -15.54 8.61 -21.13
CA GLU A 139 -15.34 9.03 -22.52
C GLU A 139 -16.60 9.65 -23.12
N ASN A 140 -17.77 9.34 -22.54
CA ASN A 140 -19.05 9.85 -22.99
C ASN A 140 -19.33 11.24 -22.42
N LYS A 141 -20.12 12.04 -23.15
CA LYS A 141 -20.57 13.35 -22.67
C LYS A 141 -21.64 13.17 -21.59
N ILE A 142 -21.41 13.78 -20.42
CA ILE A 142 -22.39 13.84 -19.33
C ILE A 142 -22.81 15.30 -19.16
N GLY A 143 -24.12 15.57 -19.15
CA GLY A 143 -24.67 16.90 -18.90
C GLY A 143 -24.96 17.11 -17.41
N LYS A 144 -24.78 18.34 -16.91
CA LYS A 144 -24.96 18.70 -15.48
C LYS A 144 -26.31 18.25 -14.90
N ASN A 145 -27.38 18.28 -15.70
CA ASN A 145 -28.76 18.01 -15.27
C ASN A 145 -29.30 16.65 -15.77
N ASP A 146 -28.42 15.81 -16.32
CA ASP A 146 -28.81 14.56 -16.99
C ASP A 146 -28.52 13.32 -16.14
N PHE A 147 -28.08 13.50 -14.90
CA PHE A 147 -27.75 12.39 -14.02
C PHE A 147 -28.32 12.53 -12.61
N GLN A 148 -28.43 11.38 -11.94
CA GLN A 148 -28.63 11.24 -10.51
C GLN A 148 -27.44 10.49 -9.91
N ILE A 149 -27.16 10.73 -8.63
CA ILE A 149 -26.12 10.04 -7.88
C ILE A 149 -26.78 8.90 -7.13
N GLN A 150 -26.34 7.69 -7.41
CA GLN A 150 -26.79 6.48 -6.73
C GLN A 150 -25.65 5.91 -5.89
N THR A 151 -26.01 5.29 -4.78
CA THR A 151 -25.07 4.61 -3.89
C THR A 151 -25.60 3.23 -3.55
N ILE A 152 -24.70 2.38 -3.08
CA ILE A 152 -25.09 1.14 -2.41
C ILE A 152 -25.97 1.43 -1.18
N ASP A 153 -26.73 0.42 -0.75
CA ASP A 153 -27.43 0.45 0.52
C ASP A 153 -26.45 0.28 1.69
N LYS A 154 -26.81 0.86 2.83
CA LYS A 154 -26.03 0.76 4.06
C LYS A 154 -25.77 -0.69 4.49
N SER A 155 -26.74 -1.57 4.29
CA SER A 155 -26.64 -3.00 4.60
C SER A 155 -25.58 -3.73 3.78
N GLN A 156 -25.22 -3.20 2.60
CA GLN A 156 -24.31 -3.86 1.66
C GLN A 156 -22.85 -3.44 1.86
N ILE A 157 -22.56 -2.50 2.78
CA ILE A 157 -21.26 -1.82 2.84
C ILE A 157 -20.06 -2.79 2.99
N GLU A 158 -20.26 -3.93 3.66
CA GLU A 158 -19.21 -4.91 3.86
C GLU A 158 -18.79 -5.62 2.56
N GLU A 159 -19.72 -5.79 1.61
CA GLU A 159 -19.51 -6.47 0.32
C GLU A 159 -18.71 -5.61 -0.66
N PHE A 160 -18.72 -4.30 -0.44
CA PHE A 160 -18.13 -3.28 -1.31
C PHE A 160 -16.86 -2.65 -0.75
N TYR A 161 -16.25 -3.24 0.29
CA TYR A 161 -14.93 -2.82 0.76
C TYR A 161 -13.91 -2.86 -0.39
N GLN A 162 -13.22 -1.74 -0.62
CA GLN A 162 -12.26 -1.53 -1.72
C GLN A 162 -12.84 -1.65 -3.15
N LYS A 163 -14.16 -1.55 -3.33
CA LYS A 163 -14.83 -1.54 -4.64
C LYS A 163 -15.43 -0.17 -4.97
N ASP A 164 -14.63 0.89 -4.91
CA ASP A 164 -15.11 2.28 -4.98
C ASP A 164 -15.97 2.58 -6.23
N GLU A 165 -15.60 2.03 -7.39
CA GLU A 165 -16.33 2.16 -8.67
C GLU A 165 -17.75 1.57 -8.64
N GLN A 166 -18.03 0.73 -7.65
CA GLN A 166 -19.30 0.05 -7.44
C GLN A 166 -20.08 0.62 -6.25
N THR A 167 -19.44 1.45 -5.40
CA THR A 167 -20.09 2.06 -4.24
C THR A 167 -20.94 3.26 -4.58
N ILE A 168 -20.55 4.03 -5.60
CA ILE A 168 -21.22 5.23 -6.07
C ILE A 168 -21.17 5.25 -7.60
N TRP A 169 -22.31 5.45 -8.24
CA TRP A 169 -22.40 5.59 -9.69
C TRP A 169 -23.39 6.66 -10.10
N LEU A 170 -23.32 7.04 -11.37
CA LEU A 170 -24.28 7.96 -11.97
C LEU A 170 -25.34 7.16 -12.73
N THR A 171 -26.60 7.57 -12.63
CA THR A 171 -27.69 7.07 -13.46
C THR A 171 -28.32 8.18 -14.26
N ASP A 172 -28.96 7.86 -15.39
CA ASP A 172 -29.87 8.80 -16.06
C ASP A 172 -31.16 9.00 -15.24
N LYS A 173 -32.07 9.85 -15.76
CA LYS A 173 -33.38 10.11 -15.12
C LYS A 173 -34.31 8.88 -15.06
N ASN A 174 -34.02 7.84 -15.84
CA ASN A 174 -34.77 6.59 -15.89
C ASN A 174 -34.14 5.51 -14.99
N GLY A 175 -33.04 5.81 -14.30
CA GLY A 175 -32.32 4.87 -13.44
C GLY A 175 -31.29 4.00 -14.17
N ASN A 176 -31.06 4.20 -15.47
CA ASN A 176 -30.03 3.44 -16.20
C ASN A 176 -28.65 3.93 -15.81
N LYS A 177 -27.74 3.01 -15.47
CA LYS A 177 -26.36 3.34 -15.12
C LYS A 177 -25.64 3.99 -16.29
N LEU A 178 -25.06 5.16 -16.06
CA LEU A 178 -24.23 5.86 -17.03
C LEU A 178 -22.84 5.21 -17.08
N PRO A 179 -22.18 5.22 -18.26
CA PRO A 179 -20.82 4.71 -18.45
C PRO A 179 -19.79 5.70 -17.87
N ALA A 180 -19.83 5.91 -16.55
CA ALA A 180 -19.00 6.82 -15.80
C ALA A 180 -18.51 6.14 -14.52
N GLU A 181 -17.21 6.18 -14.27
CA GLU A 181 -16.58 5.38 -13.20
C GLU A 181 -15.95 6.26 -12.14
N ASN A 182 -16.33 6.03 -10.88
CA ASN A 182 -15.62 6.59 -9.73
C ASN A 182 -14.38 5.73 -9.44
N ARG A 183 -13.29 6.01 -10.16
CA ARG A 183 -12.04 5.22 -10.09
C ARG A 183 -11.15 5.53 -8.88
N ILE A 184 -11.51 6.52 -8.07
CA ILE A 184 -10.61 7.05 -7.04
C ILE A 184 -11.31 7.02 -5.68
N ARG A 185 -10.75 6.25 -4.75
CA ARG A 185 -11.09 6.36 -3.34
C ARG A 185 -10.67 7.72 -2.83
N SER A 186 -11.66 8.57 -2.55
CA SER A 186 -11.43 9.93 -2.09
C SER A 186 -12.19 10.21 -0.81
N GLY A 187 -11.76 11.24 -0.08
CA GLY A 187 -12.56 11.76 1.02
C GLY A 187 -13.98 12.16 0.59
N GLY A 188 -14.19 12.51 -0.69
CA GLY A 188 -15.51 12.76 -1.25
C GLY A 188 -16.40 11.53 -1.22
N THR A 189 -15.90 10.36 -1.65
CA THR A 189 -16.62 9.08 -1.62
C THR A 189 -17.09 8.74 -0.21
N GLU A 190 -16.20 8.85 0.78
CA GLU A 190 -16.54 8.59 2.18
C GLU A 190 -17.60 9.57 2.71
N LYS A 191 -17.48 10.86 2.37
CA LYS A 191 -18.46 11.88 2.78
C LYS A 191 -19.84 11.60 2.16
N THR A 192 -19.89 11.20 0.89
CA THR A 192 -21.12 10.84 0.20
C THR A 192 -21.80 9.65 0.87
N LEU A 193 -21.10 8.54 1.05
CA LEU A 193 -21.68 7.34 1.69
C LEU A 193 -22.15 7.64 3.11
N ARG A 194 -21.36 8.37 3.90
CA ARG A 194 -21.76 8.78 5.26
C ARG A 194 -23.02 9.65 5.26
N ALA A 195 -23.12 10.61 4.35
CA ALA A 195 -24.28 11.48 4.25
C ALA A 195 -25.55 10.67 3.94
N VAL A 196 -25.50 9.81 2.92
CA VAL A 196 -26.63 8.95 2.55
C VAL A 196 -27.00 7.98 3.69
N PHE A 197 -26.01 7.32 4.30
CA PHE A 197 -26.24 6.35 5.40
C PHE A 197 -26.78 6.97 6.68
N THR A 198 -26.73 8.30 6.78
CA THR A 198 -27.28 9.07 7.90
C THR A 198 -28.56 9.83 7.50
N GLY A 199 -29.12 9.52 6.33
CA GLY A 199 -30.45 9.96 5.89
C GLY A 199 -30.49 11.31 5.19
N HIS A 200 -29.34 11.86 4.76
CA HIS A 200 -29.32 13.14 4.05
C HIS A 200 -29.59 12.97 2.56
N GLU A 201 -30.44 13.83 1.99
CA GLU A 201 -30.59 13.98 0.55
C GLU A 201 -29.44 14.82 -0.03
N LEU A 202 -28.93 14.41 -1.19
CA LEU A 202 -27.82 15.07 -1.87
C LEU A 202 -28.33 15.96 -2.99
N GLU A 203 -27.64 17.08 -3.24
CA GLU A 203 -27.84 17.93 -4.41
C GLU A 203 -26.52 18.22 -5.13
N VAL A 204 -26.59 18.40 -6.45
CA VAL A 204 -25.44 18.82 -7.26
C VAL A 204 -25.34 20.34 -7.18
N VAL A 205 -24.28 20.81 -6.53
CA VAL A 205 -23.98 22.24 -6.36
C VAL A 205 -23.27 22.77 -7.60
N ASP A 206 -22.22 22.07 -8.03
CA ASP A 206 -21.47 22.44 -9.22
C ASP A 206 -21.01 21.24 -10.04
N PHE A 207 -20.66 21.52 -11.29
CA PHE A 207 -20.27 20.51 -12.27
C PHE A 207 -19.23 21.10 -13.23
N LYS A 208 -18.06 20.45 -13.25
CA LYS A 208 -16.96 20.81 -14.11
C LYS A 208 -16.47 19.59 -14.87
N LYS A 209 -16.07 19.79 -16.13
CA LYS A 209 -15.39 18.78 -16.95
C LYS A 209 -13.97 19.24 -17.25
N GLU A 210 -12.99 18.36 -17.03
CA GLU A 210 -11.62 18.52 -17.53
C GLU A 210 -11.20 17.24 -18.25
N ASN A 211 -10.94 17.31 -19.55
CA ASN A 211 -10.65 16.14 -20.39
C ASN A 211 -11.75 15.07 -20.24
N TYR A 212 -11.41 13.87 -19.78
CA TYR A 212 -12.33 12.76 -19.52
C TYR A 212 -12.81 12.67 -18.06
N TRP A 213 -12.44 13.65 -17.23
CA TRP A 213 -12.83 13.72 -15.83
C TRP A 213 -13.96 14.70 -15.60
N TYR A 214 -14.97 14.23 -14.88
CA TYR A 214 -16.11 15.00 -14.42
C TYR A 214 -15.98 15.20 -12.91
N TYR A 215 -15.96 16.45 -12.49
CA TYR A 215 -15.84 16.89 -11.10
C TYR A 215 -17.21 17.41 -10.70
N ILE A 216 -17.85 16.71 -9.77
CA ILE A 216 -19.22 16.95 -9.35
C ILE A 216 -19.16 17.40 -7.90
N GLU A 217 -19.45 18.68 -7.65
CA GLU A 217 -19.57 19.20 -6.31
C GLU A 217 -20.97 18.89 -5.76
N ILE A 218 -21.02 18.26 -4.60
CA ILE A 218 -22.24 17.77 -3.96
C ILE A 218 -22.39 18.43 -2.60
N GLY A 219 -23.61 18.85 -2.30
CA GLY A 219 -24.03 19.36 -1.00
C GLY A 219 -25.19 18.55 -0.42
N ILE A 220 -25.62 18.93 0.77
CA ILE A 220 -26.88 18.47 1.34
C ILE A 220 -27.99 19.39 0.87
N LYS A 221 -29.04 18.78 0.33
CA LYS A 221 -30.25 19.49 -0.08
C LYS A 221 -30.89 20.13 1.15
N LYS A 222 -31.12 21.44 1.07
CA LYS A 222 -31.74 22.24 2.15
C LYS A 222 -33.25 22.07 2.21
#